data_AF-A0A535TD63-F1
#
_entry.id   AF-A0A535TD63-F1
#
_cell.length_a   1.000
_cell.length_b   1.000
_cell.length_c   1.000
_cell.angle_alpha   90.00
_cell.angle_beta   90.00
_cell.angle_gamma   90.00
#
_symmetry.space_group_name_H-M   'P 1'
#
loop_
_entity.id
_entity.type
_entity.pdbx_description
1 polymer ?
#
loop_
_entity_poly.entity_id
_entity_poly.type
_entity_poly.pdbx_seq_one_letter_code
_entity_poly.pdbx_strand_id
1 'polypeptide(L)'
;MAAERSKHVGERALEEADQVTIRAFLGIPVPDQQREQLGRFLAQCAIAAPEFRWSVTENLHLTVRFVGTVDRAVVEGIADRLSGAAGPAIQLALGEAGTFKRSRLARVVWLGLKSGAEDLGALAARVEAEWS
;
A
#
# COMPACT_ATOMS: atom_id res chain seq x y z
N MET A 1 -32.41 51.88 11.23
CA MET A 1 -33.34 50.93 11.89
C MET A 1 -34.16 50.24 10.81
N ALA A 2 -34.44 48.94 11.00
CA ALA A 2 -34.93 47.93 10.03
C ALA A 2 -33.81 47.40 9.09
N ALA A 3 -33.67 46.10 8.78
CA ALA A 3 -34.43 44.91 9.12
C ALA A 3 -33.53 43.65 9.02
N GLU A 4 -33.81 42.70 9.91
CA GLU A 4 -33.77 41.23 9.78
C GLU A 4 -33.24 40.60 8.47
N ARG A 5 -32.16 39.80 8.57
CA ARG A 5 -31.84 38.64 7.71
C ARG A 5 -31.15 37.58 8.59
N SER A 6 -31.88 36.70 9.24
CA SER A 6 -32.45 35.45 8.72
C SER A 6 -31.40 34.39 8.32
N LYS A 7 -31.01 33.60 9.33
CA LYS A 7 -31.07 32.13 9.33
C LYS A 7 -30.38 31.35 8.17
N HIS A 8 -29.10 31.53 7.87
CA HIS A 8 -28.41 30.61 6.94
C HIS A 8 -26.92 30.36 7.26
N VAL A 9 -26.53 30.34 8.53
CA VAL A 9 -25.14 29.99 8.92
C VAL A 9 -25.04 28.55 9.45
N GLY A 10 -26.16 27.88 9.73
CA GLY A 10 -26.19 26.57 10.39
C GLY A 10 -26.09 25.34 9.49
N GLU A 11 -26.17 25.48 8.17
CA GLU A 11 -26.26 24.32 7.25
C GLU A 11 -24.92 24.01 6.56
N ARG A 12 -24.00 24.98 6.49
CA ARG A 12 -22.66 24.80 5.91
C ARG A 12 -21.59 24.28 6.86
N ALA A 13 -21.93 24.10 8.15
CA ALA A 13 -20.99 23.66 9.19
C ALA A 13 -21.17 22.19 9.60
N LEU A 14 -22.08 21.46 8.94
CA LEU A 14 -22.38 20.04 9.22
C LEU A 14 -21.98 19.10 8.06
N GLU A 15 -21.39 19.64 7.00
CA GLU A 15 -20.82 18.89 5.86
C GLU A 15 -19.30 19.03 5.76
N GLU A 16 -18.62 19.40 6.83
CA GLU A 16 -17.21 19.00 7.01
C GLU A 16 -17.22 17.59 7.61
N ALA A 17 -17.66 16.62 6.82
CA ALA A 17 -17.36 15.23 7.11
C ALA A 17 -15.84 15.13 7.22
N ASP A 18 -15.37 14.73 8.41
CA ASP A 18 -13.97 14.60 8.81
C ASP A 18 -13.13 13.97 7.68
N GLN A 19 -12.51 14.80 6.83
CA GLN A 19 -11.70 14.34 5.70
C GLN A 19 -10.37 13.82 6.25
N VAL A 20 -10.38 12.57 6.70
CA VAL A 20 -9.20 11.89 7.20
C VAL A 20 -8.29 11.58 6.00
N THR A 21 -7.24 12.38 5.85
CA THR A 21 -6.18 12.10 4.87
C THR A 21 -5.22 11.04 5.41
N ILE A 22 -4.93 10.04 4.58
CA ILE A 22 -4.02 8.93 4.92
C ILE A 22 -2.96 8.77 3.84
N ARG A 23 -1.82 8.19 4.20
CA ARG A 23 -0.87 7.65 3.22
C ARG A 23 -1.27 6.24 2.86
N ALA A 24 -1.63 6.02 1.60
CA ALA A 24 -2.11 4.73 1.11
C ALA A 24 -1.19 4.12 0.05
N PHE A 25 -1.31 2.81 -0.08
CA PHE A 25 -0.77 2.00 -1.17
C PHE A 25 -1.67 0.77 -1.34
N LEU A 26 -1.63 0.13 -2.50
CA LEU A 26 -2.24 -1.18 -2.72
C LEU A 26 -1.14 -2.24 -2.71
N GLY A 27 -1.39 -3.32 -1.97
CA GLY A 27 -0.47 -4.42 -1.85
C GLY A 27 -1.18 -5.77 -1.89
N ILE A 28 -0.45 -6.77 -2.36
CA ILE A 28 -0.87 -8.17 -2.29
C ILE A 28 -0.29 -8.76 -1.01
N PRO A 29 -1.12 -9.34 -0.12
CA PRO A 29 -0.62 -10.02 1.06
C PRO A 29 0.18 -11.25 0.65
N VAL A 30 1.28 -11.51 1.37
CA VAL A 30 2.03 -12.76 1.19
C VAL A 30 1.23 -13.89 1.83
N PRO A 31 1.06 -15.08 1.20
CA PRO A 31 0.32 -16.18 1.82
C PRO A 31 1.06 -16.78 3.04
N ASP A 32 0.31 -17.42 3.94
CA ASP A 32 0.75 -17.82 5.27
C ASP A 32 2.05 -18.63 5.27
N GLN A 33 2.11 -19.66 4.41
CA GLN A 33 3.27 -20.53 4.29
C GLN A 33 4.54 -19.75 3.90
N GLN A 34 4.43 -18.81 2.97
CA GLN A 34 5.54 -17.98 2.52
C GLN A 34 5.90 -16.92 3.59
N ARG A 35 4.92 -16.39 4.32
CA ARG A 35 5.19 -15.48 5.46
C ARG A 35 6.03 -16.16 6.53
N GLU A 36 5.75 -17.41 6.89
CA GLU A 36 6.57 -18.15 7.86
C GLU A 36 8.01 -18.36 7.39
N GLN A 37 8.20 -18.66 6.11
CA GLN A 37 9.53 -18.79 5.51
C GLN A 37 10.29 -17.46 5.56
N LEU A 38 9.64 -16.36 5.17
CA LEU A 38 10.21 -15.02 5.23
C LEU A 38 10.48 -14.55 6.66
N GLY A 39 9.63 -14.91 7.62
CA GLY A 39 9.85 -14.58 9.03
C GLY A 39 11.13 -15.19 9.58
N ARG A 40 11.42 -16.46 9.25
CA ARG A 40 12.69 -17.11 9.62
C ARG A 40 13.89 -16.42 8.97
N PHE A 41 13.77 -16.03 7.70
CA PHE A 41 14.81 -15.29 7.00
C PHE A 41 15.06 -13.91 7.64
N LEU A 42 14.00 -13.16 7.94
CA LEU A 42 14.09 -11.85 8.61
C LEU A 42 14.72 -11.94 9.99
N ALA A 43 14.44 -13.00 10.76
CA ALA A 43 15.08 -13.22 12.05
C ALA A 43 16.60 -13.38 11.91
N GLN A 44 17.07 -14.09 10.88
CA GLN A 44 18.50 -14.21 10.57
C GLN A 44 19.10 -12.86 10.15
N CYS A 45 18.38 -12.09 9.33
CA CYS A 45 18.80 -10.76 8.93
C CYS A 45 18.91 -9.79 10.13
N ALA A 46 17.97 -9.87 11.09
CA ALA A 46 17.98 -9.05 12.29
C ALA A 46 19.18 -9.33 13.20
N ILE A 47 19.67 -10.58 13.22
CA ILE A 47 20.91 -10.94 13.92
C ILE A 47 22.14 -10.40 13.18
N ALA A 48 22.15 -10.54 11.86
CA ALA A 48 23.30 -10.16 11.03
C ALA A 48 23.48 -8.64 10.86
N ALA A 49 22.38 -7.89 10.86
CA ALA A 49 22.36 -6.44 10.67
C ALA A 49 21.36 -5.79 11.67
N PRO A 50 21.74 -5.73 12.96
CA PRO A 50 20.87 -5.23 14.04
C PRO A 50 20.61 -3.72 13.95
N GLU A 51 21.38 -2.98 13.16
CA GLU A 51 21.20 -1.55 12.91
C GLU A 51 19.98 -1.22 12.03
N PHE A 52 19.45 -2.23 11.32
CA PHE A 52 18.25 -2.08 10.51
C PHE A 52 16.99 -2.28 11.35
N ARG A 53 16.00 -1.41 11.12
CA ARG A 53 14.64 -1.66 11.58
C ARG A 53 13.95 -2.60 10.58
N TRP A 54 13.96 -3.90 10.88
CA TRP A 54 13.30 -4.91 10.06
C TRP A 54 11.77 -4.83 10.16
N SER A 55 11.09 -5.09 9.03
CA SER A 55 9.63 -5.17 8.99
C SER A 55 9.14 -6.36 9.81
N VAL A 56 8.00 -6.20 10.50
CA VAL A 56 7.30 -7.34 11.10
C VAL A 56 6.71 -8.21 10.00
N THR A 57 6.74 -9.52 10.21
CA THR A 57 6.38 -10.54 9.21
C THR A 57 4.94 -10.37 8.71
N GLU A 58 4.05 -9.95 9.60
CA GLU A 58 2.62 -9.72 9.35
C GLU A 58 2.38 -8.55 8.39
N ASN A 59 3.34 -7.62 8.31
CA ASN A 59 3.25 -6.45 7.44
C ASN A 59 3.89 -6.69 6.06
N LEU A 60 4.42 -7.89 5.80
CA LEU A 60 5.01 -8.21 4.50
C LEU A 60 3.94 -8.27 3.41
N HIS A 61 4.16 -7.50 2.37
CA HIS A 61 3.30 -7.41 1.21
C HIS A 61 4.14 -7.10 -0.03
N LEU A 62 3.58 -7.42 -1.19
CA LEU A 62 4.09 -6.94 -2.46
C LEU A 62 3.33 -5.67 -2.82
N THR A 63 4.00 -4.52 -2.88
CA THR A 63 3.35 -3.27 -3.30
C THR A 63 3.08 -3.30 -4.80
N VAL A 64 1.82 -3.06 -5.18
CA VAL A 64 1.38 -2.96 -6.59
C VAL A 64 1.36 -1.51 -7.04
N ARG A 65 0.83 -0.61 -6.19
CA ARG A 65 0.72 0.82 -6.48
C ARG A 65 0.90 1.64 -5.22
N PHE A 66 1.78 2.64 -5.27
CA PHE A 66 1.82 3.71 -4.27
C PHE A 66 0.79 4.78 -4.62
N VAL A 67 -0.07 5.13 -3.67
CA VAL A 67 -1.13 6.14 -3.88
C VAL A 67 -0.68 7.51 -3.36
N GLY A 68 0.07 7.53 -2.25
CA GLY A 68 0.47 8.78 -1.59
C GLY A 68 -0.56 9.23 -0.58
N THR A 69 -0.64 10.54 -0.33
CA THR A 69 -1.60 11.14 0.61
C THR A 69 -2.93 11.37 -0.09
N VAL A 70 -4.01 10.82 0.45
CA VAL A 70 -5.34 10.81 -0.17
C VAL A 70 -6.41 10.74 0.92
N ASP A 71 -7.61 11.22 0.61
CA ASP A 71 -8.79 11.03 1.48
C ASP A 71 -9.09 9.53 1.64
N ARG A 72 -9.29 9.08 2.88
CA ARG A 72 -9.68 7.71 3.21
C ARG A 72 -10.86 7.22 2.38
N ALA A 73 -11.91 8.03 2.23
CA ALA A 73 -13.13 7.65 1.53
C ALA A 73 -12.87 7.33 0.05
N VAL A 74 -11.91 8.04 -0.57
CA VAL A 74 -11.49 7.79 -1.96
C VAL A 74 -10.81 6.42 -2.07
N VAL A 75 -9.92 6.08 -1.13
CA VAL A 75 -9.21 4.78 -1.14
C VAL A 75 -10.19 3.63 -0.91
N GLU A 76 -11.11 3.78 0.04
CA GLU A 76 -12.11 2.77 0.35
C GLU A 76 -13.02 2.52 -0.87
N GLY A 77 -13.49 3.57 -1.54
CA GLY A 77 -14.29 3.43 -2.77
C GLY A 77 -13.55 2.77 -3.94
N ILE A 78 -12.22 2.93 -4.03
CA ILE A 78 -11.41 2.23 -5.05
C ILE A 78 -11.19 0.76 -4.66
N ALA A 79 -10.94 0.48 -3.38
CA ALA A 79 -10.79 -0.88 -2.88
C ALA A 79 -12.05 -1.72 -3.16
N ASP A 80 -13.23 -1.13 -2.99
CA ASP A 80 -14.51 -1.79 -3.27
C ASP A 80 -14.65 -2.15 -4.76
N ARG A 81 -14.32 -1.23 -5.69
CA ARG A 81 -14.34 -1.51 -7.13
C ARG A 81 -13.38 -2.63 -7.52
N LEU A 82 -12.16 -2.60 -6.96
CA LEU A 82 -11.15 -3.63 -7.20
C LEU A 82 -11.55 -5.01 -6.66
N SER A 83 -12.29 -5.06 -5.54
CA SER A 83 -12.76 -6.31 -4.95
C SER A 83 -13.73 -7.06 -5.87
N GLY A 84 -14.52 -6.34 -6.66
CA GLY A 84 -15.42 -6.90 -7.66
C GLY A 84 -14.70 -7.39 -8.93
N ALA A 85 -13.46 -6.94 -9.16
CA ALA A 85 -12.68 -7.22 -10.36
C ALA A 85 -11.68 -8.36 -10.14
N ALA A 86 -12.14 -9.51 -9.63
CA ALA A 86 -11.28 -10.67 -9.37
C ALA A 86 -10.44 -11.02 -10.62
N GLY A 87 -9.11 -10.94 -10.47
CA GLY A 87 -8.16 -11.32 -11.51
C GLY A 87 -7.79 -12.80 -11.48
N PRO A 88 -7.11 -13.31 -12.52
CA PRO A 88 -6.51 -14.63 -12.45
C PRO A 88 -5.47 -14.67 -11.32
N ALA A 89 -5.32 -15.85 -10.71
CA ALA A 89 -4.25 -16.08 -9.76
C ALA A 89 -2.89 -15.95 -10.48
N ILE A 90 -1.95 -15.24 -9.85
CA ILE A 90 -0.60 -15.04 -10.38
C ILE A 90 0.42 -15.87 -9.60
N GLN A 91 1.41 -16.42 -10.30
CA GLN A 91 2.49 -17.19 -9.68
C GLN A 91 3.76 -16.34 -9.67
N LEU A 92 4.25 -16.03 -8.47
CA LEU A 92 5.44 -15.21 -8.28
C LEU A 92 6.54 -16.04 -7.64
N ALA A 93 7.77 -15.88 -8.10
CA ALA A 93 8.94 -16.39 -7.41
C ALA A 93 9.77 -15.20 -6.89
N LEU A 94 10.03 -15.18 -5.58
CA LEU A 94 10.94 -14.20 -5.00
C LEU A 94 12.38 -14.46 -5.49
N GLY A 95 13.09 -13.38 -5.76
CA GLY A 95 14.47 -13.38 -6.23
C GLY A 95 15.43 -12.88 -5.14
N GLU A 96 16.55 -12.35 -5.60
CA GLU A 96 17.61 -11.86 -4.74
C GLU A 96 17.22 -10.59 -3.98
N ALA A 97 17.91 -10.34 -2.86
CA ALA A 97 17.74 -9.10 -2.12
C ALA A 97 18.41 -7.93 -2.86
N GLY A 98 17.68 -6.83 -2.98
CA GLY A 98 18.14 -5.55 -3.47
C GLY A 98 18.18 -4.49 -2.37
N THR A 99 18.73 -3.32 -2.69
CA THR A 99 18.73 -2.17 -1.79
C THR A 99 18.31 -0.90 -2.51
N PHE A 100 17.46 -0.08 -1.88
CA PHE A 100 17.32 1.32 -2.26
C PHE A 100 18.35 2.14 -1.47
N LYS A 101 19.24 2.80 -2.21
CA LYS A 101 20.35 3.58 -1.66
C LYS A 101 20.01 5.07 -1.69
N ARG A 102 20.37 5.78 -0.62
CA ARG A 102 20.50 7.26 -0.63
C ARG A 102 21.95 7.57 -0.29
N SER A 103 22.75 7.90 -1.31
CA SER A 103 24.23 7.94 -1.22
C SER A 103 24.83 6.53 -0.97
N ARG A 104 25.97 6.43 -0.28
CA ARG A 104 26.66 5.16 0.02
C ARG A 104 25.93 4.24 1.01
N LEU A 105 24.83 4.69 1.64
CA LEU A 105 24.09 3.93 2.64
C LEU A 105 22.78 3.36 2.08
N ALA A 106 22.54 2.08 2.36
CA ALA A 106 21.26 1.43 2.10
C ALA A 106 20.22 1.95 3.10
N ARG A 107 19.02 2.33 2.62
CA ARG A 107 17.90 2.76 3.47
C ARG A 107 16.78 1.73 3.55
N VAL A 108 16.63 0.92 2.52
CA VAL A 108 15.61 -0.13 2.44
C VAL A 108 16.25 -1.34 1.78
N VAL A 109 16.07 -2.50 2.39
CA VAL A 109 16.33 -3.81 1.78
C VAL A 109 15.00 -4.36 1.28
N TRP A 110 14.99 -4.94 0.09
CA TRP A 110 13.79 -5.54 -0.51
C TRP A 110 14.15 -6.83 -1.22
N LEU A 111 13.18 -7.71 -1.45
CA LEU A 111 13.36 -8.91 -2.26
C LEU A 111 12.82 -8.66 -3.66
N GLY A 112 13.63 -8.96 -4.68
CA GLY A 112 13.19 -8.87 -6.06
C GLY A 112 12.27 -10.00 -6.46
N LEU A 113 11.89 -10.02 -7.74
CA LEU A 113 11.18 -11.13 -8.36
C LEU A 113 12.10 -11.85 -9.33
N LYS A 114 12.11 -13.18 -9.24
CA LYS A 114 12.74 -14.07 -10.20
C LYS A 114 11.81 -14.41 -11.37
N SER A 115 10.50 -14.47 -11.12
CA SER A 115 9.47 -14.70 -12.15
C SER A 115 8.13 -14.07 -11.76
N GLY A 116 7.24 -13.92 -12.76
CA GLY A 116 5.89 -13.36 -12.57
C GLY A 116 5.82 -11.83 -12.67
N ALA A 117 6.88 -11.18 -13.16
CA ALA A 117 6.92 -9.73 -13.34
C ALA A 117 5.90 -9.22 -14.37
N GLU A 118 5.66 -9.99 -15.44
CA GLU A 118 4.66 -9.64 -16.47
C GLU A 118 3.23 -9.71 -15.91
N ASP A 119 2.89 -10.79 -15.22
CA ASP A 119 1.58 -10.95 -14.57
C ASP A 119 1.32 -9.85 -13.52
N LEU A 120 2.34 -9.53 -12.73
CA LEU A 120 2.26 -8.42 -11.77
C LEU A 120 2.11 -7.06 -12.46
N GLY A 121 2.81 -6.86 -13.58
CA GLY A 121 2.67 -5.66 -14.40
C GLY A 121 1.27 -5.51 -14.97
N ALA A 122 0.66 -6.59 -15.44
CA ALA A 122 -0.73 -6.61 -15.91
C ALA A 122 -1.71 -6.28 -14.77
N LEU A 123 -1.49 -6.81 -13.57
CA LEU A 123 -2.28 -6.45 -12.39
C LEU A 123 -2.12 -4.97 -12.02
N ALA A 124 -0.88 -4.46 -12.03
CA ALA A 124 -0.62 -3.05 -11.76
C ALA A 124 -1.32 -2.12 -12.76
N ALA A 125 -1.30 -2.46 -14.06
CA ALA A 125 -2.00 -1.70 -15.09
C ALA A 125 -3.53 -1.69 -14.89
N ARG A 126 -4.12 -2.81 -14.44
CA ARG A 126 -5.55 -2.88 -14.09
C ARG A 126 -5.88 -2.00 -12.89
N VAL A 127 -5.02 -2.01 -11.86
CA VAL A 127 -5.18 -1.13 -10.68
C VAL A 127 -5.07 0.34 -11.08
N GLU A 128 -4.18 0.69 -12.02
CA GLU A 128 -4.05 2.05 -12.54
C GLU A 128 -5.33 2.54 -13.22
N ALA A 129 -5.97 1.68 -14.02
CA ALA A 129 -7.17 2.01 -14.76
C ALA A 129 -8.37 2.34 -13.85
N GLU A 130 -8.45 1.75 -12.66
CA GLU A 130 -9.50 2.05 -11.66
C GLU A 130 -9.27 3.38 -10.91
N TRP A 131 -8.07 3.93 -11.03
CA TRP A 131 -7.64 5.18 -10.40
C TRP A 131 -7.85 6.41 -11.28
N SER A 132 -8.06 6.22 -12.58
CA SER A 132 -8.26 7.28 -13.60
C SER A 132 -9.73 7.64 -13.75
#